data_AF-A0A804LN05-F1
#
_entry.id   AF-A0A804LN05-F1
#
_cell.length_a   1.000
_cell.length_b   1.000
_cell.length_c   1.000
_cell.angle_alpha   90.00
_cell.angle_beta   90.00
_cell.angle_gamma   90.00
#
_symmetry.space_group_name_H-M   'P 1'
#
loop_
_entity.id
_entity.type
_entity.pdbx_description
1 polymer ?
#
loop_
_entity_poly.entity_id
_entity_poly.type
_entity_poly.pdbx_seq_one_letter_code
_entity_poly.pdbx_strand_id
1 'polypeptide(L)'
;MEYGAVLAAAPLVARPNWLLLSPPPLAPSIQIQNRLYSISSFPLKAGPVRACRALASNYTRQTSETVDLDWENLGFGIVQTDYMYIAKCGTDGNFSEGEMVPFGPIALSPSSGVLNYGQGLFEGLKAYKKTDGSILLFRPEENAERMRTGAERMCMPAPSVEQFIDAVKQTVLANKRWIPPTGKGSLYIRPLLMGSGAVLGLAPAPEYTFIIFVSPVGNYFKEGLAPINLIVEDKFHRATPGGTGGVKTIGNYASVLMAQKIAKEKGYSDVLYLDAVHKKYLEEVSSCNVFVVKDNVISTPAIKGTILPGITRKSIIDVALSKGFQVEERLVSVDELLDADEVFCTGTAVVVSPVGSITYQGKRVEYGHQGVGVVSQQLYTSLTSLQMGQTEDWMGWTVQLN
;
A
#
# COMPACT_ATOMS: atom_id res chain seq x y z
N MET A 1 -6.00 25.06 -64.96
CA MET A 1 -6.95 26.18 -64.95
C MET A 1 -7.33 26.45 -63.50
N GLU A 2 -7.01 27.68 -63.03
CA GLU A 2 -7.43 28.39 -61.79
C GLU A 2 -7.35 27.61 -60.45
N TYR A 3 -6.35 27.76 -59.55
CA TYR A 3 -5.89 28.89 -58.71
C TYR A 3 -6.97 29.61 -57.86
N GLY A 4 -6.80 29.58 -56.53
CA GLY A 4 -7.53 30.46 -55.60
C GLY A 4 -7.25 30.12 -54.12
N ALA A 5 -6.23 30.77 -53.55
CA ALA A 5 -5.87 30.71 -52.13
C ALA A 5 -6.69 31.70 -51.29
N VAL A 6 -6.96 31.38 -50.02
CA VAL A 6 -7.35 32.36 -48.98
C VAL A 6 -6.58 32.06 -47.69
N LEU A 7 -5.84 33.08 -47.25
CA LEU A 7 -5.10 33.20 -46.00
C LEU A 7 -5.88 34.12 -45.05
N ALA A 8 -5.67 33.91 -43.74
CA ALA A 8 -5.79 34.86 -42.62
C ALA A 8 -6.82 34.50 -41.54
N ALA A 9 -6.32 34.24 -40.32
CA ALA A 9 -6.62 35.03 -39.12
C ALA A 9 -6.07 34.30 -37.86
N ALA A 10 -5.12 34.94 -37.18
CA ALA A 10 -4.75 34.63 -35.80
C ALA A 10 -5.28 35.75 -34.89
N PRO A 11 -5.76 35.46 -33.66
CA PRO A 11 -5.91 36.47 -32.63
C PRO A 11 -4.77 36.41 -31.60
N LEU A 12 -4.47 37.61 -31.13
CA LEU A 12 -3.45 38.04 -30.19
C LEU A 12 -4.00 38.04 -28.75
N VAL A 13 -3.07 38.00 -27.78
CA VAL A 13 -3.15 38.47 -26.38
C VAL A 13 -3.79 37.55 -25.33
N ALA A 14 -2.95 36.99 -24.45
CA ALA A 14 -2.93 37.31 -23.01
C ALA A 14 -1.77 36.55 -22.33
N ARG A 15 -0.69 37.27 -21.96
CA ARG A 15 0.33 36.79 -21.01
C ARG A 15 0.05 37.40 -19.64
N PRO A 16 0.08 36.65 -18.54
CA PRO A 16 0.10 37.23 -17.20
C PRO A 16 1.52 37.72 -16.87
N ASN A 17 1.66 39.02 -16.66
CA ASN A 17 2.81 39.62 -15.98
C ASN A 17 2.80 39.15 -14.52
N TRP A 18 3.74 38.28 -14.15
CA TRP A 18 4.11 38.09 -12.75
C TRP A 18 5.23 39.07 -12.42
N LEU A 19 4.90 39.98 -11.52
CA LEU A 19 5.78 40.98 -10.95
C LEU A 19 7.02 40.31 -10.34
N LEU A 20 8.17 40.81 -10.76
CA LEU A 20 9.46 40.59 -10.12
C LEU A 20 9.39 41.14 -8.68
N LEU A 21 9.37 40.23 -7.71
CA LEU A 21 9.67 40.54 -6.32
C LEU A 21 11.20 40.59 -6.18
N SER A 22 11.70 41.78 -5.88
CA SER A 22 13.09 42.03 -5.51
C SER A 22 13.50 41.15 -4.32
N PRO A 23 14.73 40.61 -4.29
CA PRO A 23 15.21 39.88 -3.13
C PRO A 23 15.40 40.84 -1.96
N PRO A 24 15.16 40.41 -0.70
CA PRO A 24 15.52 41.20 0.45
C PRO A 24 17.06 41.26 0.58
N PRO A 25 17.61 42.33 1.17
CA PRO A 25 19.05 42.49 1.32
C PRO A 25 19.63 41.46 2.30
N LEU A 26 20.87 41.03 2.02
CA LEU A 26 21.66 40.12 2.85
C LEU A 26 21.71 40.61 4.32
N ALA A 27 21.28 39.74 5.24
CA ALA A 27 21.62 39.85 6.66
C ALA A 27 22.98 39.16 6.93
N PRO A 28 23.77 39.65 7.90
CA PRO A 28 25.14 39.23 8.08
C PRO A 28 25.24 37.83 8.69
N SER A 29 26.30 37.13 8.29
CA SER A 29 26.81 35.84 8.76
C SER A 29 26.68 35.64 10.28
N ILE A 30 25.93 34.61 10.68
CA ILE A 30 26.05 33.99 12.01
C ILE A 30 27.10 32.89 11.90
N GLN A 31 28.26 33.12 12.54
CA GLN A 31 29.23 32.06 12.82
C GLN A 31 28.61 31.08 13.82
N ILE A 32 28.25 29.87 13.36
CA ILE A 32 27.99 28.75 14.26
C ILE A 32 29.34 28.18 14.66
N GLN A 33 29.78 28.53 15.87
CA GLN A 33 30.91 27.85 16.51
C GLN A 33 30.49 26.41 16.85
N ASN A 34 31.12 25.45 16.18
CA ASN A 34 31.17 24.06 16.60
C ASN A 34 31.81 23.97 18.00
N ARG A 35 31.00 23.85 19.06
CA ARG A 35 31.47 23.26 20.32
C ARG A 35 31.23 21.76 20.29
N LEU A 36 32.29 21.04 19.95
CA LEU A 36 32.50 19.65 20.30
C LEU A 36 32.35 19.53 21.83
N TYR A 37 31.24 18.95 22.29
CA TYR A 37 31.19 18.34 23.61
C TYR A 37 31.50 16.85 23.44
N SER A 38 32.74 16.49 23.78
CA SER A 38 33.08 15.10 24.05
C SER A 38 32.33 14.69 25.32
N ILE A 39 31.40 13.75 25.21
CA ILE A 39 30.96 12.98 26.38
C ILE A 39 31.78 11.70 26.36
N SER A 40 32.71 11.66 27.31
CA SER A 40 33.50 10.52 27.70
C SER A 40 32.62 9.30 27.96
N SER A 41 33.02 8.19 27.36
CA SER A 41 32.61 6.82 27.63
C SER A 41 32.53 6.52 29.13
N PHE A 42 31.36 6.11 29.61
CA PHE A 42 31.22 5.30 30.82
C PHE A 42 30.81 3.88 30.39
N PRO A 43 31.56 2.84 30.77
CA PRO A 43 31.15 1.47 30.50
C PRO A 43 30.12 1.07 31.56
N LEU A 44 28.85 0.99 31.17
CA LEU A 44 27.85 0.29 31.99
C LEU A 44 27.97 -1.22 31.74
N LYS A 45 28.48 -1.92 32.76
CA LYS A 45 28.48 -3.38 32.86
C LYS A 45 27.05 -3.92 32.70
N ALA A 46 26.87 -4.81 31.73
CA ALA A 46 25.68 -5.63 31.60
C ALA A 46 25.59 -6.60 32.80
N GLY A 47 24.61 -6.38 33.67
CA GLY A 47 24.11 -7.40 34.60
C GLY A 47 23.09 -8.30 33.89
N PRO A 48 22.83 -9.52 34.40
CA PRO A 48 22.01 -10.49 33.70
C PRO A 48 20.55 -10.01 33.62
N VAL A 49 20.00 -10.00 32.41
CA VAL A 49 18.58 -9.73 32.17
C VAL A 49 17.76 -10.86 32.79
N ARG A 50 17.21 -10.58 33.97
CA ARG A 50 16.21 -11.43 34.63
C ARG A 50 14.88 -11.16 33.92
N ALA A 51 14.31 -12.19 33.30
CA ALA A 51 13.03 -12.14 32.61
C ALA A 51 11.93 -11.56 33.51
N CYS A 52 11.52 -10.31 33.25
CA CYS A 52 10.37 -9.68 33.88
C CYS A 52 9.09 -10.09 33.14
N ARG A 53 8.62 -11.31 33.40
CA ARG A 53 7.19 -11.66 33.30
C ARG A 53 6.43 -10.96 34.43
N ALA A 54 6.25 -9.65 34.33
CA ALA A 54 5.33 -8.90 35.20
C ALA A 54 5.23 -7.47 34.68
N LEU A 55 4.28 -7.20 33.78
CA LEU A 55 3.67 -5.88 33.54
C LEU A 55 2.50 -6.03 32.54
N ALA A 56 1.60 -6.98 32.80
CA ALA A 56 0.27 -7.03 32.14
C ALA A 56 -0.88 -6.77 33.15
N SER A 57 -0.56 -6.37 34.40
CA SER A 57 -1.51 -6.44 35.51
C SER A 57 -2.07 -5.11 36.02
N ASN A 58 -1.72 -3.94 35.45
CA ASN A 58 -2.10 -2.64 36.04
C ASN A 58 -2.80 -1.64 35.11
N TYR A 59 -3.46 -2.09 34.04
CA TYR A 59 -4.32 -1.22 33.21
C TYR A 59 -5.63 -1.90 32.79
N THR A 60 -6.36 -2.46 33.75
CA THR A 60 -7.73 -2.96 33.54
C THR A 60 -8.72 -1.80 33.67
N ARG A 61 -8.75 -0.88 32.70
CA ARG A 61 -10.02 -0.21 32.42
C ARG A 61 -10.90 -1.32 31.84
N GLN A 62 -12.04 -1.64 32.46
CA GLN A 62 -13.02 -2.56 31.87
C GLN A 62 -13.50 -1.96 30.55
N THR A 63 -12.75 -2.19 29.47
CA THR A 63 -13.15 -1.86 28.12
C THR A 63 -14.24 -2.84 27.74
N SER A 64 -15.43 -2.33 27.44
CA SER A 64 -16.53 -3.14 26.94
C SER A 64 -16.05 -4.00 25.75
N GLU A 65 -16.41 -5.28 25.76
CA GLU A 65 -16.21 -6.17 24.62
C GLU A 65 -17.00 -5.70 23.38
N THR A 66 -18.07 -4.93 23.59
CA THR A 66 -18.83 -4.29 22.53
C THR A 66 -18.20 -2.94 22.16
N VAL A 67 -18.04 -2.71 20.87
CA VAL A 67 -17.65 -1.42 20.30
C VAL A 67 -18.90 -0.76 19.74
N ASP A 68 -19.16 0.48 20.16
CA ASP A 68 -20.21 1.32 19.60
C ASP A 68 -19.70 1.96 18.28
N LEU A 69 -19.86 1.22 17.18
CA LEU A 69 -19.46 1.64 15.83
C LEU A 69 -20.50 1.18 14.82
N ASP A 70 -20.85 2.05 13.87
CA ASP A 70 -21.70 1.69 12.75
C ASP A 70 -20.93 0.82 11.74
N TRP A 71 -21.02 -0.50 11.93
CA TRP A 71 -20.39 -1.48 11.06
C TRP A 71 -20.96 -1.50 9.63
N GLU A 72 -22.21 -1.06 9.42
CA GLU A 72 -22.82 -0.99 8.08
C GLU A 72 -22.20 0.14 7.27
N ASN A 73 -21.91 1.27 7.94
CA ASN A 73 -21.42 2.46 7.26
C ASN A 73 -19.91 2.68 7.29
N LEU A 74 -19.15 1.69 7.79
CA LEU A 74 -17.71 1.77 7.90
C LEU A 74 -17.01 2.02 6.54
N GLY A 75 -16.14 3.03 6.50
CA GLY A 75 -15.32 3.35 5.33
C GLY A 75 -13.91 2.73 5.43
N PHE A 76 -12.96 3.29 4.67
CA PHE A 76 -11.52 3.00 4.79
C PHE A 76 -10.79 4.08 5.60
N GLY A 77 -11.49 4.71 6.54
CA GLY A 77 -10.92 5.71 7.45
C GLY A 77 -10.15 5.08 8.60
N ILE A 78 -9.29 5.87 9.25
CA ILE A 78 -8.64 5.44 10.48
C ILE A 78 -9.64 5.53 11.64
N VAL A 79 -9.87 4.40 12.28
CA VAL A 79 -10.50 4.30 13.60
C VAL A 79 -9.42 3.87 14.57
N GLN A 80 -9.16 4.70 15.58
CA GLN A 80 -8.17 4.39 16.60
C GLN A 80 -8.63 3.18 17.43
N THR A 81 -7.83 2.11 17.41
CA THR A 81 -8.06 0.91 18.23
C THR A 81 -7.27 0.99 19.55
N ASP A 82 -7.32 -0.06 20.37
CA ASP A 82 -6.78 -0.02 21.73
C ASP A 82 -5.25 -0.11 21.77
N TYR A 83 -4.68 -1.03 20.99
CA TYR A 83 -3.26 -1.38 21.07
C TYR A 83 -2.58 -1.38 19.71
N MET A 84 -1.26 -1.15 19.73
CA MET A 84 -0.33 -1.36 18.62
C MET A 84 0.88 -2.18 19.13
N TYR A 85 1.54 -2.89 18.22
CA TYR A 85 2.78 -3.61 18.51
C TYR A 85 3.98 -2.76 18.10
N ILE A 86 5.05 -2.76 18.91
CA ILE A 86 6.33 -2.12 18.58
C ILE A 86 7.49 -3.08 18.88
N ALA A 87 8.38 -3.27 17.92
CA ALA A 87 9.70 -3.88 18.10
C ALA A 87 10.80 -2.94 17.60
N LYS A 88 11.96 -2.99 18.24
CA LYS A 88 13.12 -2.16 17.87
C LYS A 88 14.27 -3.05 17.44
N CYS A 89 15.07 -2.58 16.50
CA CYS A 89 16.29 -3.24 16.05
C CYS A 89 17.44 -2.23 16.14
N GLY A 90 18.52 -2.64 16.78
CA GLY A 90 19.72 -1.84 16.95
C GLY A 90 20.78 -2.17 15.90
N THR A 91 22.04 -1.86 16.22
CA THR A 91 23.18 -2.10 15.34
C THR A 91 23.54 -3.58 15.17
N ASP A 92 22.98 -4.47 15.99
CA ASP A 92 23.18 -5.91 15.90
C ASP A 92 22.32 -6.56 14.79
N GLY A 93 21.37 -5.82 14.22
CA GLY A 93 20.48 -6.28 13.17
C GLY A 93 19.31 -7.13 13.66
N ASN A 94 19.19 -7.39 14.97
CA ASN A 94 18.13 -8.22 15.52
C ASN A 94 16.99 -7.36 16.09
N PHE A 95 15.75 -7.74 15.80
CA PHE A 95 14.60 -7.13 16.43
C PHE A 95 14.41 -7.70 17.84
N SER A 96 14.08 -6.83 18.80
CA SER A 96 13.60 -7.24 20.13
C SER A 96 12.32 -8.06 20.01
N GLU A 97 11.94 -8.79 21.08
CA GLU A 97 10.66 -9.55 21.13
C GLU A 97 9.42 -8.67 20.87
N GLY A 98 9.58 -7.35 21.06
CA GLY A 98 8.54 -6.33 20.91
C GLY A 98 7.55 -6.30 22.07
N GLU A 99 6.65 -5.33 22.02
CA GLU A 99 5.68 -5.08 23.08
C GLU A 99 4.35 -4.58 22.50
N MET A 100 3.25 -5.00 23.13
CA MET A 100 1.93 -4.41 22.90
C MET A 100 1.79 -3.17 23.77
N VAL A 101 1.59 -2.01 23.14
CA VAL A 101 1.41 -0.72 23.81
C VAL A 101 0.08 -0.09 23.41
N PRO A 102 -0.51 0.80 24.22
CA PRO A 102 -1.70 1.54 23.81
C PRO A 102 -1.45 2.29 22.49
N PHE A 103 -2.44 2.31 21.60
CA PHE A 103 -2.35 3.06 20.35
C PHE A 103 -2.13 4.55 20.65
N GLY A 104 -1.13 5.16 20.01
CA GLY A 104 -0.82 6.56 20.22
C GLY A 104 0.34 7.07 19.35
N PRO A 105 0.76 8.33 19.58
CA PRO A 105 1.88 8.93 18.87
C PRO A 105 3.19 8.15 19.06
N ILE A 106 4.06 8.18 18.04
CA ILE A 106 5.39 7.56 18.07
C ILE A 106 6.43 8.69 18.20
N ALA A 107 7.38 8.52 19.12
CA ALA A 107 8.51 9.45 19.27
C ALA A 107 9.62 9.11 18.26
N LEU A 108 10.07 10.11 17.50
CA LEU A 108 11.16 9.99 16.52
C LEU A 108 12.14 11.16 16.66
N SER A 109 13.41 10.92 16.35
CA SER A 109 14.37 12.01 16.18
C SER A 109 14.00 12.82 14.93
N PRO A 110 14.09 14.16 14.92
CA PRO A 110 13.98 14.95 13.70
C PRO A 110 15.00 14.52 12.63
N SER A 111 16.12 13.92 13.05
CA SER A 111 17.17 13.39 12.17
C SER A 111 16.99 11.90 11.82
N SER A 112 15.82 11.30 12.04
CA SER A 112 15.58 9.91 11.68
C SER A 112 15.66 9.73 10.15
N GLY A 113 16.28 8.63 9.70
CA GLY A 113 16.47 8.32 8.28
C GLY A 113 15.15 8.30 7.48
N VAL A 114 14.07 7.79 8.08
CA VAL A 114 12.73 7.79 7.47
C VAL A 114 12.18 9.19 7.18
N LEU A 115 12.45 10.18 8.05
CA LEU A 115 11.93 11.54 7.91
C LEU A 115 12.70 12.37 6.87
N ASN A 116 13.99 12.07 6.69
CA ASN A 116 14.88 12.88 5.84
C ASN A 116 15.16 12.23 4.48
N TYR A 117 15.22 10.90 4.40
CA TYR A 117 15.62 10.14 3.21
C TYR A 117 14.64 9.03 2.82
N GLY A 118 13.44 8.99 3.44
CA GLY A 118 12.37 8.08 3.03
C GLY A 118 12.68 6.59 3.24
N GLN A 119 13.61 6.24 4.12
CA GLN A 119 13.97 4.85 4.41
C GLN A 119 12.87 4.16 5.24
N GLY A 120 11.80 3.75 4.56
CA GLY A 120 10.66 3.08 5.16
C GLY A 120 9.89 2.19 4.20
N LEU A 121 9.28 1.16 4.79
CA LEU A 121 8.44 0.16 4.15
C LEU A 121 7.14 0.02 4.94
N PHE A 122 6.12 -0.51 4.27
CA PHE A 122 4.90 -0.92 4.95
C PHE A 122 4.29 -2.14 4.28
N GLU A 123 3.42 -2.82 5.02
CA GLU A 123 2.61 -3.91 4.52
C GLU A 123 1.12 -3.64 4.69
N GLY A 124 0.31 -4.47 4.06
CA GLY A 124 -1.14 -4.38 4.17
C GLY A 124 -1.77 -5.75 4.03
N LEU A 125 -2.41 -6.18 5.10
CA LEU A 125 -3.15 -7.43 5.20
C LEU A 125 -4.43 -7.24 6.02
N LYS A 126 -5.25 -8.28 6.13
CA LYS A 126 -6.57 -8.22 6.77
C LYS A 126 -6.78 -9.44 7.67
N ALA A 127 -7.50 -9.22 8.76
CA ALA A 127 -8.12 -10.28 9.55
C ALA A 127 -9.64 -10.27 9.34
N TYR A 128 -10.22 -11.46 9.24
CA TYR A 128 -11.64 -11.69 9.02
C TYR A 128 -12.22 -12.50 10.17
N LYS A 129 -13.43 -12.15 10.63
CA LYS A 129 -14.18 -12.93 11.61
C LYS A 129 -15.12 -13.87 10.87
N LYS A 130 -15.05 -15.17 11.18
CA LYS A 130 -15.98 -16.20 10.70
C LYS A 130 -17.27 -16.21 11.52
N THR A 131 -18.30 -16.85 10.99
CA THR A 131 -19.60 -17.06 11.66
C THR A 131 -19.48 -17.85 12.97
N ASP A 132 -18.51 -18.76 13.08
CA ASP A 132 -18.19 -19.52 14.30
C ASP A 132 -17.36 -18.70 15.33
N GLY A 133 -17.03 -17.44 15.01
CA GLY A 133 -16.24 -16.55 15.86
C GLY A 133 -14.72 -16.73 15.73
N SER A 134 -14.24 -17.69 14.93
CA SER A 134 -12.82 -17.83 14.63
C SER A 134 -12.31 -16.68 13.76
N ILE A 135 -11.02 -16.41 13.85
CA ILE A 135 -10.36 -15.29 13.14
C ILE A 135 -9.37 -15.86 12.14
N LEU A 136 -9.51 -15.44 10.88
CA LEU A 136 -8.61 -15.82 9.79
C LEU A 136 -7.74 -14.65 9.35
N LEU A 137 -6.46 -14.92 9.13
CA LEU A 137 -5.56 -14.10 8.31
C LEU A 137 -5.46 -14.69 6.91
N PHE A 138 -5.13 -13.86 5.93
CA PHE A 138 -4.90 -14.28 4.55
C PHE A 138 -3.45 -14.05 4.14
N ARG A 139 -2.72 -15.15 3.87
CA ARG A 139 -1.32 -15.22 3.41
C ARG A 139 -0.33 -14.31 4.18
N PRO A 140 -0.37 -14.26 5.53
CA PRO A 140 0.52 -13.37 6.28
C PRO A 140 2.02 -13.65 6.05
N GLU A 141 2.39 -14.90 5.73
CA GLU A 141 3.75 -15.31 5.36
C GLU A 141 4.26 -14.54 4.13
N GLU A 142 3.41 -14.34 3.13
CA GLU A 142 3.79 -13.65 1.88
C GLU A 142 3.95 -12.14 2.11
N ASN A 143 3.18 -11.56 3.04
CA ASN A 143 3.39 -10.18 3.48
C ASN A 143 4.73 -10.03 4.20
N ALA A 144 5.07 -10.98 5.08
CA ALA A 144 6.35 -10.99 5.78
C ALA A 144 7.52 -11.08 4.80
N GLU A 145 7.45 -12.02 3.84
CA GLU A 145 8.51 -12.21 2.84
C GLU A 145 8.66 -10.99 1.91
N ARG A 146 7.54 -10.37 1.50
CA ARG A 146 7.58 -9.13 0.71
C ARG A 146 8.22 -7.98 1.49
N MET A 147 7.96 -7.87 2.80
CA MET A 147 8.63 -6.89 3.65
C MET A 147 10.14 -7.16 3.73
N ARG A 148 10.55 -8.43 3.90
CA ARG A 148 11.98 -8.81 3.95
C ARG A 148 12.72 -8.50 2.64
N THR A 149 12.13 -8.88 1.50
CA THR A 149 12.68 -8.54 0.17
C THR A 149 12.79 -7.02 -0.01
N GLY A 150 11.77 -6.27 0.43
CA GLY A 150 11.81 -4.82 0.42
C GLY A 150 12.89 -4.24 1.33
N ALA A 151 13.09 -4.83 2.51
CA ALA A 151 14.07 -4.38 3.50
C ALA A 151 15.49 -4.54 2.98
N GLU A 152 15.79 -5.66 2.33
CA GLU A 152 17.05 -5.86 1.62
C GLU A 152 17.30 -4.74 0.58
N ARG A 153 16.30 -4.46 -0.27
CA ARG A 153 16.42 -3.40 -1.29
C ARG A 153 16.64 -2.00 -0.70
N MET A 154 16.09 -1.75 0.49
CA MET A 154 16.17 -0.48 1.23
C MET A 154 17.33 -0.44 2.25
N CYS A 155 18.21 -1.45 2.25
CA CYS A 155 19.32 -1.61 3.20
C CYS A 155 18.86 -1.55 4.67
N MET A 156 17.79 -2.27 4.99
CA MET A 156 17.19 -2.36 6.32
C MET A 156 17.23 -3.82 6.82
N PRO A 157 17.42 -4.07 8.12
CA PRO A 157 17.04 -5.35 8.71
C PRO A 157 15.51 -5.48 8.71
N ALA A 158 15.01 -6.71 8.69
CA ALA A 158 13.59 -7.02 8.83
C ALA A 158 13.37 -8.09 9.91
N PRO A 159 12.20 -8.11 10.58
CA PRO A 159 11.81 -9.23 11.43
C PRO A 159 11.85 -10.55 10.66
N SER A 160 12.05 -11.68 11.36
CA SER A 160 11.85 -12.99 10.74
C SER A 160 10.39 -13.18 10.33
N VAL A 161 10.12 -14.14 9.44
CA VAL A 161 8.75 -14.44 9.01
C VAL A 161 7.89 -14.83 10.21
N GLU A 162 8.45 -15.64 11.12
CA GLU A 162 7.81 -16.09 12.34
C GLU A 162 7.51 -14.91 13.28
N GLN A 163 8.48 -14.02 13.49
CA GLN A 163 8.33 -12.85 14.34
C GLN A 163 7.28 -11.88 13.77
N PHE A 164 7.27 -11.68 12.46
CA PHE A 164 6.24 -10.86 11.79
C PHE A 164 4.84 -11.44 12.01
N ILE A 165 4.67 -12.75 11.77
CA ILE A 165 3.37 -13.42 11.91
C ILE A 165 2.91 -13.41 13.36
N ASP A 166 3.82 -13.67 14.30
CA ASP A 166 3.51 -13.62 15.73
C ASP A 166 3.07 -12.21 16.16
N ALA A 167 3.80 -11.17 15.76
CA ALA A 167 3.43 -9.78 16.02
C ALA A 167 2.05 -9.42 15.42
N VAL A 168 1.74 -9.90 14.21
CA VAL A 168 0.41 -9.74 13.59
C VAL A 168 -0.65 -10.41 14.45
N LYS A 169 -0.45 -11.68 14.85
CA LYS A 169 -1.41 -12.44 15.67
C LYS A 169 -1.65 -11.73 17.02
N GLN A 170 -0.60 -11.32 17.71
CA GLN A 170 -0.70 -10.57 18.97
C GLN A 170 -1.49 -9.27 18.79
N THR A 171 -1.18 -8.48 17.76
CA THR A 171 -1.87 -7.21 17.50
C THR A 171 -3.36 -7.40 17.22
N VAL A 172 -3.71 -8.42 16.41
CA VAL A 172 -5.10 -8.73 16.07
C VAL A 172 -5.88 -9.21 17.30
N LEU A 173 -5.29 -10.11 18.10
CA LEU A 173 -5.92 -10.62 19.32
C LEU A 173 -6.13 -9.54 20.38
N ALA A 174 -5.13 -8.66 20.58
CA ALA A 174 -5.24 -7.51 21.49
C ALA A 174 -6.34 -6.52 21.08
N ASN A 175 -6.70 -6.49 19.80
CA ASN A 175 -7.75 -5.62 19.25
C ASN A 175 -8.99 -6.42 18.77
N LYS A 176 -9.22 -7.63 19.27
CA LYS A 176 -10.28 -8.56 18.78
C LYS A 176 -11.67 -7.93 18.72
N ARG A 177 -12.00 -7.05 19.66
CA ARG A 177 -13.30 -6.35 19.71
C ARG A 177 -13.54 -5.40 18.54
N TRP A 178 -12.47 -4.93 17.90
CA TRP A 178 -12.52 -4.05 16.74
C TRP A 178 -12.65 -4.82 15.41
N ILE A 179 -12.60 -6.15 15.41
CA ILE A 179 -12.78 -6.92 14.18
C ILE A 179 -14.27 -6.86 13.78
N PRO A 180 -14.61 -6.31 12.60
CA PRO A 180 -16.00 -6.24 12.15
C PRO A 180 -16.69 -7.60 12.20
N PRO A 181 -18.01 -7.65 12.51
CA PRO A 181 -18.80 -8.87 12.36
C PRO A 181 -18.72 -9.43 10.93
N THR A 182 -18.94 -10.74 10.80
CA THR A 182 -18.92 -11.44 9.50
C THR A 182 -19.78 -10.70 8.47
N GLY A 183 -19.20 -10.43 7.30
CA GLY A 183 -19.89 -9.75 6.20
C GLY A 183 -19.97 -8.23 6.32
N LYS A 184 -19.55 -7.62 7.43
CA LYS A 184 -19.57 -6.15 7.63
C LYS A 184 -18.25 -5.45 7.32
N GLY A 185 -17.16 -6.22 7.21
CA GLY A 185 -15.85 -5.67 6.87
C GLY A 185 -14.71 -6.58 7.30
N SER A 186 -13.55 -5.98 7.54
CA SER A 186 -12.34 -6.65 8.02
C SER A 186 -11.55 -5.75 8.95
N LEU A 187 -10.68 -6.34 9.77
CA LEU A 187 -9.67 -5.58 10.49
C LEU A 187 -8.46 -5.42 9.58
N TYR A 188 -8.21 -4.21 9.08
CA TYR A 188 -7.04 -3.92 8.28
C TYR A 188 -5.81 -3.80 9.19
N ILE A 189 -4.73 -4.48 8.82
CA ILE A 189 -3.49 -4.56 9.58
C ILE A 189 -2.41 -3.82 8.79
N ARG A 190 -1.72 -2.89 9.45
CA ARG A 190 -0.66 -2.05 8.87
C ARG A 190 0.65 -2.25 9.61
N PRO A 191 1.49 -3.19 9.16
CA PRO A 191 2.89 -3.25 9.56
C PRO A 191 3.67 -2.12 8.89
N LEU A 192 4.53 -1.46 9.64
CA LEU A 192 5.45 -0.41 9.23
C LEU A 192 6.86 -0.82 9.64
N LEU A 193 7.83 -0.63 8.76
CA LEU A 193 9.25 -0.81 9.07
C LEU A 193 9.99 0.48 8.68
N MET A 194 10.62 1.14 9.64
CA MET A 194 11.19 2.47 9.46
C MET A 194 12.63 2.57 9.98
N GLY A 195 13.49 3.27 9.23
CA GLY A 195 14.80 3.70 9.71
C GLY A 195 14.63 4.84 10.72
N SER A 196 14.47 4.48 11.99
CA SER A 196 14.15 5.40 13.08
C SER A 196 15.39 6.01 13.74
N GLY A 197 16.56 5.41 13.57
CA GLY A 197 17.82 5.90 14.12
C GLY A 197 18.23 7.26 13.57
N ALA A 198 18.87 8.06 14.42
CA ALA A 198 19.36 9.40 14.08
C ALA A 198 20.55 9.32 13.12
N VAL A 199 20.38 9.86 11.90
CA VAL A 199 21.44 9.93 10.88
C VAL A 199 21.22 11.13 9.96
N LEU A 200 22.21 12.02 9.88
CA LEU A 200 22.19 13.16 8.94
C LEU A 200 22.90 12.84 7.62
N GLY A 201 23.90 11.94 7.64
CA GLY A 201 24.55 11.48 6.41
C GLY A 201 23.61 10.59 5.59
N LEU A 202 23.82 10.55 4.27
CA LEU A 202 23.11 9.62 3.40
C LEU A 202 23.69 8.21 3.59
N ALA A 203 23.14 7.48 4.54
CA ALA A 203 23.50 6.10 4.88
C ALA A 203 22.27 5.37 5.45
N PRO A 204 22.27 4.02 5.46
CA PRO A 204 21.28 3.26 6.21
C PRO A 204 21.20 3.72 7.67
N ALA A 205 20.00 3.79 8.22
CA ALA A 205 19.81 4.17 9.63
C ALA A 205 20.53 3.19 10.58
N PRO A 206 21.03 3.67 11.73
CA PRO A 206 21.68 2.80 12.72
C PRO A 206 20.68 2.00 13.56
N GLU A 207 19.41 2.41 13.58
CA GLU A 207 18.32 1.78 14.34
C GLU A 207 17.06 1.76 13.50
N TYR A 208 16.22 0.75 13.75
CA TYR A 208 14.98 0.52 13.04
C TYR A 208 13.84 0.26 14.02
N THR A 209 12.63 0.62 13.61
CA THR A 209 11.42 0.33 14.38
C THR A 209 10.42 -0.39 13.48
N PHE A 210 9.91 -1.51 13.98
CA PHE A 210 8.83 -2.26 13.37
C PHE A 210 7.57 -2.03 14.20
N ILE A 211 6.50 -1.56 13.56
CA ILE A 211 5.24 -1.19 14.24
C ILE A 211 4.10 -1.87 13.52
N ILE A 212 3.14 -2.43 14.26
CA ILE A 212 1.88 -2.89 13.68
C ILE A 212 0.74 -2.18 14.39
N PHE A 213 -0.09 -1.48 13.60
CA PHE A 213 -1.38 -1.01 14.07
C PHE A 213 -2.50 -1.57 13.20
N VAL A 214 -3.72 -1.46 13.70
CA VAL A 214 -4.91 -1.98 13.03
C VAL A 214 -6.00 -0.92 12.95
N SER A 215 -6.94 -1.07 12.03
CA SER A 215 -8.16 -0.28 11.95
C SER A 215 -9.28 -1.14 11.37
N PRO A 216 -10.50 -1.12 11.94
CA PRO A 216 -11.65 -1.68 11.26
C PRO A 216 -11.88 -0.94 9.94
N VAL A 217 -12.14 -1.69 8.87
CA VAL A 217 -12.53 -1.13 7.56
C VAL A 217 -13.75 -1.88 7.02
N GLY A 218 -14.64 -1.14 6.36
CA GLY A 218 -15.83 -1.73 5.75
C GLY A 218 -15.51 -2.49 4.48
N ASN A 219 -16.53 -3.13 3.92
CA ASN A 219 -16.47 -3.62 2.55
C ASN A 219 -16.37 -2.41 1.62
N TYR A 220 -15.40 -2.44 0.69
CA TYR A 220 -15.21 -1.34 -0.25
C TYR A 220 -16.45 -1.11 -1.13
N PHE A 221 -17.23 -2.17 -1.33
CA PHE A 221 -18.42 -2.24 -2.15
C PHE A 221 -19.61 -2.71 -1.29
N LYS A 222 -20.35 -1.76 -0.69
CA LYS A 222 -21.49 -2.08 0.19
C LYS A 222 -22.69 -2.66 -0.56
N GLU A 223 -22.88 -2.29 -1.83
CA GLU A 223 -24.05 -2.63 -2.65
C GLU A 223 -23.69 -3.32 -3.98
N GLY A 224 -22.49 -3.90 -4.06
CA GLY A 224 -21.95 -4.47 -5.31
C GLY A 224 -20.77 -3.66 -5.85
N LEU A 225 -19.99 -4.29 -6.73
CA LEU A 225 -18.77 -3.71 -7.27
C LEU A 225 -19.08 -2.36 -7.95
N ALA A 226 -18.54 -1.27 -7.43
CA ALA A 226 -18.66 0.05 -8.03
C ALA A 226 -17.47 0.25 -8.99
N PRO A 227 -17.70 0.36 -10.30
CA PRO A 227 -16.62 0.49 -11.25
C PRO A 227 -15.86 1.81 -11.06
N ILE A 228 -14.53 1.73 -11.17
CA ILE A 228 -13.67 2.91 -11.15
C ILE A 228 -13.45 3.43 -12.57
N ASN A 229 -13.26 4.75 -12.69
CA ASN A 229 -12.94 5.41 -13.95
C ASN A 229 -11.49 5.87 -13.91
N LEU A 230 -10.68 5.42 -14.86
CA LEU A 230 -9.25 5.69 -14.86
C LEU A 230 -8.86 6.63 -16.00
N ILE A 231 -7.81 7.41 -15.76
CA ILE A 231 -7.06 8.11 -16.81
C ILE A 231 -5.70 7.45 -16.99
N VAL A 232 -5.28 7.26 -18.24
CA VAL A 232 -3.92 6.81 -18.56
C VAL A 232 -2.98 7.99 -18.50
N GLU A 233 -1.89 7.84 -17.75
CA GLU A 233 -0.86 8.86 -17.57
C GLU A 233 0.40 8.50 -18.36
N ASP A 234 0.80 9.42 -19.25
CA ASP A 234 1.91 9.26 -20.19
C ASP A 234 3.07 10.26 -19.95
N LYS A 235 2.94 11.17 -18.98
CA LYS A 235 3.96 12.15 -18.60
C LYS A 235 4.57 11.86 -17.23
N PHE A 236 3.77 11.46 -16.26
CA PHE A 236 4.27 10.99 -14.97
C PHE A 236 4.51 9.48 -15.02
N HIS A 237 5.62 9.03 -14.43
CA HIS A 237 5.95 7.62 -14.33
C HIS A 237 5.93 7.19 -12.87
N ARG A 238 5.29 6.05 -12.59
CA ARG A 238 5.20 5.48 -11.23
C ARG A 238 6.54 4.95 -10.76
N ALA A 239 7.23 4.25 -11.65
CA ALA A 239 8.51 3.61 -11.42
C ALA A 239 9.35 3.61 -12.69
N THR A 240 10.64 3.33 -12.55
CA THR A 240 11.59 3.17 -13.65
C THR A 240 12.42 1.90 -13.44
N PRO A 241 12.92 1.26 -14.51
CA PRO A 241 13.83 0.13 -14.38
C PRO A 241 15.03 0.46 -13.50
N GLY A 242 15.38 -0.45 -12.58
CA GLY A 242 16.44 -0.24 -11.57
C GLY A 242 16.01 0.58 -10.34
N GLY A 243 14.83 1.20 -10.37
CA GLY A 243 14.25 1.91 -9.24
C GLY A 243 13.72 0.98 -8.13
N THR A 244 12.74 1.47 -7.40
CA THR A 244 12.11 0.76 -6.26
C THR A 244 10.68 0.30 -6.56
N GLY A 245 10.21 0.37 -7.81
CA GLY A 245 8.80 0.11 -8.17
C GLY A 245 8.24 -1.24 -7.70
N GLY A 246 9.07 -2.29 -7.71
CA GLY A 246 8.77 -3.62 -7.20
C GLY A 246 8.81 -3.77 -5.68
N VAL A 247 9.05 -2.69 -4.94
CA VAL A 247 9.15 -2.67 -3.47
C VAL A 247 8.05 -1.81 -2.87
N LYS A 248 7.48 -2.25 -1.74
CA LYS A 248 6.42 -1.53 -1.03
C LYS A 248 6.97 -0.42 -0.12
N THR A 249 7.85 0.41 -0.68
CA THR A 249 8.46 1.54 0.02
C THR A 249 7.59 2.78 -0.01
N ILE A 250 7.64 3.57 1.06
CA ILE A 250 6.89 4.83 1.18
C ILE A 250 7.19 5.82 0.06
N GLY A 251 8.42 5.81 -0.49
CA GLY A 251 8.85 6.71 -1.56
C GLY A 251 8.01 6.57 -2.84
N ASN A 252 7.59 5.34 -3.17
CA ASN A 252 6.78 5.08 -4.37
C ASN A 252 5.35 5.61 -4.28
N TYR A 253 4.85 5.88 -3.07
CA TYR A 253 3.48 6.36 -2.87
C TYR A 253 3.42 7.89 -2.81
N ALA A 254 4.52 8.56 -2.44
CA ALA A 254 4.59 10.02 -2.45
C ALA A 254 4.70 10.58 -3.89
N SER A 255 5.43 9.89 -4.78
CA SER A 255 5.68 10.34 -6.16
C SER A 255 4.42 10.39 -7.03
N VAL A 256 3.41 9.58 -6.73
CA VAL A 256 2.17 9.50 -7.52
C VAL A 256 1.10 10.53 -7.13
N LEU A 257 1.23 11.17 -5.98
CA LEU A 257 0.16 12.02 -5.41
C LEU A 257 -0.23 13.19 -6.32
N MET A 258 0.72 13.78 -7.05
CA MET A 258 0.45 14.88 -7.98
C MET A 258 -0.43 14.42 -9.15
N ALA A 259 -0.06 13.30 -9.79
CA ALA A 259 -0.83 12.73 -10.89
C ALA A 259 -2.24 12.31 -10.43
N GLN A 260 -2.33 11.66 -9.26
CA GLN A 260 -3.61 11.30 -8.65
C GLN A 260 -4.49 12.52 -8.36
N LYS A 261 -3.92 13.62 -7.84
CA LYS A 261 -4.65 14.86 -7.58
C LYS A 261 -5.24 15.44 -8.87
N ILE A 262 -4.43 15.55 -9.92
CA ILE A 262 -4.87 16.05 -11.24
C ILE A 262 -5.99 15.17 -11.82
N ALA A 263 -5.87 13.85 -11.69
CA ALA A 263 -6.89 12.91 -12.16
C ALA A 263 -8.22 13.09 -11.41
N LYS A 264 -8.18 13.21 -10.08
CA LYS A 264 -9.37 13.44 -9.25
C LYS A 264 -10.05 14.77 -9.56
N GLU A 265 -9.27 15.84 -9.76
CA GLU A 265 -9.80 17.17 -10.17
C GLU A 265 -10.52 17.12 -11.52
N LYS A 266 -10.16 16.16 -12.39
CA LYS A 266 -10.83 15.91 -13.67
C LYS A 266 -11.98 14.90 -13.60
N GLY A 267 -12.31 14.40 -12.40
CA GLY A 267 -13.41 13.44 -12.19
C GLY A 267 -13.05 11.96 -12.38
N TYR A 268 -11.76 11.62 -12.50
CA TYR A 268 -11.30 10.23 -12.52
C TYR A 268 -11.08 9.69 -11.10
N SER A 269 -11.27 8.38 -10.92
CA SER A 269 -11.06 7.69 -9.64
C SER A 269 -9.57 7.55 -9.31
N ASP A 270 -8.73 7.19 -10.29
CA ASP A 270 -7.29 7.01 -10.14
C ASP A 270 -6.57 7.08 -11.51
N VAL A 271 -5.26 6.86 -11.49
CA VAL A 271 -4.35 6.93 -12.63
C VAL A 271 -3.80 5.54 -12.96
N LEU A 272 -3.86 5.16 -14.24
CA LEU A 272 -3.14 4.02 -14.80
C LEU A 272 -1.84 4.50 -15.44
N TYR A 273 -0.70 3.98 -15.00
CA TYR A 273 0.61 4.40 -15.49
C TYR A 273 1.09 3.53 -16.64
N LEU A 274 1.74 4.17 -17.61
CA LEU A 274 2.52 3.50 -18.64
C LEU A 274 4.00 3.38 -18.24
N ASP A 275 4.66 2.40 -18.83
CA ASP A 275 6.07 2.14 -18.65
C ASP A 275 6.93 3.36 -19.01
N ALA A 276 7.99 3.59 -18.25
CA ALA A 276 8.82 4.79 -18.43
C ALA A 276 9.72 4.77 -19.68
N VAL A 277 9.88 3.62 -20.34
CA VAL A 277 10.85 3.44 -21.44
C VAL A 277 10.17 3.63 -22.79
N HIS A 278 9.13 2.85 -23.05
CA HIS A 278 8.39 2.82 -24.31
C HIS A 278 7.14 3.69 -24.27
N LYS A 279 6.66 4.06 -23.07
CA LYS A 279 5.43 4.85 -22.86
C LYS A 279 4.22 4.24 -23.57
N LYS A 280 4.16 2.91 -23.58
CA LYS A 280 3.17 2.13 -24.31
C LYS A 280 2.58 1.01 -23.48
N TYR A 281 3.40 0.39 -22.64
CA TYR A 281 3.00 -0.80 -21.89
C TYR A 281 2.41 -0.41 -20.54
N LEU A 282 1.36 -1.11 -20.14
CA LEU A 282 0.70 -0.89 -18.86
C LEU A 282 1.62 -1.30 -17.71
N GLU A 283 1.60 -0.53 -16.62
CA GLU A 283 2.23 -0.93 -15.37
C GLU A 283 1.20 -1.19 -14.27
N GLU A 284 0.86 -0.17 -13.48
CA GLU A 284 -0.04 -0.29 -12.34
C GLU A 284 -1.01 0.89 -12.33
N VAL A 285 -2.12 0.69 -11.63
CA VAL A 285 -2.91 1.80 -11.10
C VAL A 285 -2.27 2.20 -9.78
N SER A 286 -2.21 3.48 -9.41
CA SER A 286 -1.36 4.02 -8.32
C SER A 286 -1.04 3.13 -7.11
N SER A 287 -1.99 2.33 -6.62
CA SER A 287 -1.77 1.35 -5.54
C SER A 287 -2.26 -0.08 -5.81
N CYS A 288 -2.60 -0.41 -7.06
CA CYS A 288 -3.20 -1.68 -7.47
C CYS A 288 -2.54 -2.24 -8.75
N ASN A 289 -2.43 -3.56 -8.84
CA ASN A 289 -2.07 -4.22 -10.10
C ASN A 289 -3.27 -4.19 -11.07
N VAL A 290 -3.01 -4.21 -12.38
CA VAL A 290 -4.04 -4.17 -13.43
C VAL A 290 -4.09 -5.50 -14.21
N PHE A 291 -5.29 -5.87 -14.63
CA PHE A 291 -5.58 -7.04 -15.45
C PHE A 291 -6.51 -6.66 -16.59
N VAL A 292 -6.26 -7.26 -17.75
CA VAL A 292 -7.00 -7.06 -18.99
C VAL A 292 -7.57 -8.41 -19.42
N VAL A 293 -8.87 -8.46 -19.71
CA VAL A 293 -9.56 -9.64 -20.20
C VAL A 293 -9.93 -9.44 -21.66
N LYS A 294 -9.56 -10.42 -22.49
CA LYS A 294 -9.98 -10.51 -23.89
C LYS A 294 -10.32 -11.97 -24.17
N ASP A 295 -11.54 -12.24 -24.60
CA ASP A 295 -12.09 -13.58 -24.76
C ASP A 295 -11.96 -14.39 -23.46
N ASN A 296 -11.20 -15.50 -23.47
CA ASN A 296 -10.93 -16.34 -22.30
C ASN A 296 -9.51 -16.15 -21.73
N VAL A 297 -8.82 -15.08 -22.14
CA VAL A 297 -7.43 -14.79 -21.77
C VAL A 297 -7.37 -13.59 -20.84
N ILE A 298 -6.78 -13.78 -19.67
CA ILE A 298 -6.50 -12.75 -18.68
C ILE A 298 -5.02 -12.38 -18.78
N SER A 299 -4.72 -11.17 -19.25
CA SER A 299 -3.37 -10.64 -19.36
C SER A 299 -3.05 -9.65 -18.24
N THR A 300 -1.84 -9.67 -17.71
CA THR A 300 -1.36 -8.69 -16.72
C THR A 300 0.12 -8.36 -16.94
N PRO A 301 0.58 -7.13 -16.65
CA PRO A 301 1.98 -6.77 -16.72
C PRO A 301 2.88 -7.74 -15.93
N ALA A 302 3.91 -8.27 -16.59
CA ALA A 302 4.91 -9.13 -15.97
C ALA A 302 5.73 -8.40 -14.90
N ILE A 303 6.07 -9.09 -13.81
CA ILE A 303 6.85 -8.51 -12.71
C ILE A 303 8.33 -8.44 -13.12
N LYS A 304 8.75 -7.29 -13.67
CA LYS A 304 10.12 -7.02 -14.14
C LYS A 304 10.75 -5.80 -13.44
N GLY A 305 10.54 -5.69 -12.12
CA GLY A 305 11.18 -4.69 -11.26
C GLY A 305 10.44 -3.36 -11.11
N THR A 306 9.59 -2.98 -12.07
CA THR A 306 8.73 -1.78 -11.99
C THR A 306 7.31 -2.08 -11.57
N ILE A 307 6.94 -3.34 -11.31
CA ILE A 307 5.61 -3.76 -10.85
C ILE A 307 5.74 -4.35 -9.46
N LEU A 308 4.91 -3.90 -8.51
CA LEU A 308 4.84 -4.47 -7.18
C LEU A 308 4.24 -5.89 -7.26
N PRO A 309 4.91 -6.93 -6.72
CA PRO A 309 4.35 -8.27 -6.63
C PRO A 309 3.20 -8.31 -5.62
N GLY A 310 1.98 -8.00 -6.09
CA GLY A 310 0.79 -8.03 -5.28
C GLY A 310 0.44 -9.45 -4.84
N ILE A 311 0.20 -9.66 -3.54
CA ILE A 311 -0.31 -10.94 -3.03
C ILE A 311 -1.72 -11.22 -3.58
N THR A 312 -2.55 -10.17 -3.69
CA THR A 312 -3.86 -10.27 -4.35
C THR A 312 -3.73 -10.59 -5.84
N ARG A 313 -2.76 -9.98 -6.55
CA ARG A 313 -2.44 -10.33 -7.94
C ARG A 313 -2.11 -11.81 -8.08
N LYS A 314 -1.18 -12.32 -7.25
CA LYS A 314 -0.81 -13.74 -7.22
C LYS A 314 -2.02 -14.64 -6.98
N SER A 315 -2.81 -14.37 -5.94
CA SER A 315 -4.01 -15.13 -5.62
C SER A 315 -5.07 -15.11 -6.71
N ILE A 316 -5.25 -13.99 -7.42
CA ILE A 316 -6.21 -13.90 -8.51
C ILE A 316 -5.77 -14.70 -9.73
N ILE A 317 -4.47 -14.74 -10.04
CA ILE A 317 -3.92 -15.62 -11.08
C ILE A 317 -4.21 -17.08 -10.73
N ASP A 318 -3.90 -17.49 -9.51
CA ASP A 318 -4.12 -18.86 -9.02
C ASP A 318 -5.62 -19.26 -9.10
N VAL A 319 -6.53 -18.37 -8.66
CA VAL A 319 -8.00 -18.58 -8.73
C VAL A 319 -8.52 -18.59 -10.17
N ALA A 320 -7.95 -17.77 -11.06
CA ALA A 320 -8.34 -17.75 -12.46
C ALA A 320 -7.95 -19.05 -13.17
N LEU A 321 -6.73 -19.52 -12.96
CA LEU A 321 -6.26 -20.81 -13.49
C LEU A 321 -7.12 -21.97 -12.99
N SER A 322 -7.50 -21.98 -11.71
CA SER A 322 -8.38 -23.01 -11.14
C SER A 322 -9.80 -23.00 -11.73
N LYS A 323 -10.20 -21.94 -12.43
CA LYS A 323 -11.49 -21.80 -13.11
C LYS A 323 -11.42 -22.03 -14.61
N GLY A 324 -10.25 -22.37 -15.15
CA GLY A 324 -10.06 -22.66 -16.57
C GLY A 324 -9.81 -21.44 -17.45
N PHE A 325 -9.51 -20.26 -16.87
CA PHE A 325 -9.02 -19.13 -17.64
C PHE A 325 -7.56 -19.35 -18.04
N GLN A 326 -7.18 -18.87 -19.23
CA GLN A 326 -5.77 -18.72 -19.59
C GLN A 326 -5.25 -17.43 -18.96
N VAL A 327 -4.10 -17.48 -18.29
CA VAL A 327 -3.49 -16.31 -17.66
C VAL A 327 -2.10 -16.05 -18.23
N GLU A 328 -1.85 -14.82 -18.67
CA GLU A 328 -0.60 -14.41 -19.29
C GLU A 328 0.06 -13.25 -18.54
N GLU A 329 1.26 -13.49 -18.02
CA GLU A 329 2.11 -12.45 -17.44
C GLU A 329 3.10 -11.95 -18.49
N ARG A 330 2.78 -10.83 -19.15
CA ARG A 330 3.55 -10.31 -20.28
C ARG A 330 3.52 -8.79 -20.35
N LEU A 331 4.17 -8.21 -21.36
CA LEU A 331 3.93 -6.82 -21.70
C LEU A 331 2.51 -6.72 -22.30
N VAL A 332 1.72 -5.79 -21.76
CA VAL A 332 0.36 -5.48 -22.24
C VAL A 332 0.38 -4.04 -22.69
N SER A 333 -0.04 -3.76 -23.92
CA SER A 333 -0.04 -2.40 -24.47
C SER A 333 -1.31 -1.62 -24.17
N VAL A 334 -1.24 -0.29 -24.25
CA VAL A 334 -2.44 0.56 -24.21
C VAL A 334 -3.41 0.26 -25.35
N ASP A 335 -2.93 -0.22 -26.51
CA ASP A 335 -3.80 -0.63 -27.62
C ASP A 335 -4.68 -1.83 -27.22
N GLU A 336 -4.06 -2.85 -26.60
CA GLU A 336 -4.77 -4.02 -26.08
C GLU A 336 -5.72 -3.67 -24.94
N LEU A 337 -5.35 -2.70 -24.11
CA LEU A 337 -6.23 -2.17 -23.06
C LEU A 337 -7.52 -1.59 -23.67
N LEU A 338 -7.39 -0.76 -24.71
CA LEU A 338 -8.53 -0.09 -25.34
C LEU A 338 -9.42 -1.04 -26.15
N ASP A 339 -8.93 -2.22 -26.50
CA ASP A 339 -9.67 -3.29 -27.20
C ASP A 339 -10.18 -4.38 -26.25
N ALA A 340 -9.94 -4.28 -24.94
CA ALA A 340 -10.33 -5.28 -23.95
C ALA A 340 -11.87 -5.42 -23.80
N ASP A 341 -12.33 -6.60 -23.41
CA ASP A 341 -13.74 -6.84 -23.06
C ASP A 341 -14.03 -6.39 -21.63
N GLU A 342 -13.06 -6.60 -20.74
CA GLU A 342 -13.13 -6.24 -19.33
C GLU A 342 -11.75 -5.85 -18.79
N VAL A 343 -11.72 -4.90 -17.84
CA VAL A 343 -10.50 -4.50 -17.13
C VAL A 343 -10.81 -4.46 -15.64
N PHE A 344 -9.89 -4.95 -14.81
CA PHE A 344 -10.01 -4.86 -13.36
C PHE A 344 -8.66 -4.63 -12.70
N CYS A 345 -8.71 -4.11 -11.47
CA CYS A 345 -7.55 -3.85 -10.64
C CYS A 345 -7.58 -4.73 -9.39
N THR A 346 -6.42 -5.06 -8.82
CA THR A 346 -6.33 -5.87 -7.61
C THR A 346 -5.41 -5.24 -6.56
N GLY A 347 -5.78 -5.42 -5.29
CA GLY A 347 -5.00 -4.96 -4.14
C GLY A 347 -5.70 -5.28 -2.83
N THR A 348 -4.97 -5.33 -1.72
CA THR A 348 -5.53 -5.76 -0.42
C THR A 348 -6.78 -4.99 -0.01
N ALA A 349 -6.83 -3.67 -0.27
CA ALA A 349 -7.95 -2.83 0.15
C ALA A 349 -9.24 -3.18 -0.59
N VAL A 350 -9.19 -3.27 -1.92
CA VAL A 350 -10.36 -3.45 -2.82
C VAL A 350 -10.62 -4.90 -3.20
N VAL A 351 -9.66 -5.80 -2.98
CA VAL A 351 -9.62 -7.18 -3.47
C VAL A 351 -9.59 -7.23 -5.00
N VAL A 352 -10.73 -7.04 -5.65
CA VAL A 352 -10.88 -6.85 -7.10
C VAL A 352 -11.78 -5.65 -7.31
N SER A 353 -11.32 -4.67 -8.09
CA SER A 353 -12.07 -3.48 -8.45
C SER A 353 -12.26 -3.44 -9.97
N PRO A 354 -13.50 -3.56 -10.48
CA PRO A 354 -13.72 -3.46 -11.92
C PRO A 354 -13.47 -2.03 -12.39
N VAL A 355 -13.02 -1.90 -13.63
CA VAL A 355 -12.78 -0.62 -14.29
C VAL A 355 -13.89 -0.40 -15.30
N GLY A 356 -14.73 0.60 -15.05
CA GLY A 356 -15.87 0.88 -15.93
C GLY A 356 -15.49 1.70 -17.16
N SER A 357 -14.47 2.54 -17.04
CA SER A 357 -13.94 3.25 -18.21
C SER A 357 -12.48 3.67 -18.06
N ILE A 358 -11.81 3.80 -19.20
CA ILE A 358 -10.45 4.30 -19.30
C ILE A 358 -10.43 5.44 -20.31
N THR A 359 -9.76 6.54 -19.96
CA THR A 359 -9.50 7.64 -20.89
C THR A 359 -8.01 7.72 -21.22
N TYR A 360 -7.69 7.71 -22.52
CA TYR A 360 -6.33 7.90 -23.03
C TYR A 360 -6.34 8.91 -24.18
N GLN A 361 -5.51 9.95 -24.09
CA GLN A 361 -5.39 10.99 -25.12
C GLN A 361 -6.73 11.59 -25.57
N GLY A 362 -7.65 11.79 -24.62
CA GLY A 362 -8.99 12.34 -24.87
C GLY A 362 -10.02 11.33 -25.38
N LYS A 363 -9.61 10.11 -25.74
CA LYS A 363 -10.53 9.01 -26.10
C LYS A 363 -10.91 8.25 -24.84
N ARG A 364 -12.21 8.17 -24.55
CA ARG A 364 -12.77 7.34 -23.48
C ARG A 364 -13.29 6.02 -24.07
N VAL A 365 -12.94 4.92 -23.43
CA VAL A 365 -13.49 3.57 -23.69
C VAL A 365 -14.19 3.11 -22.43
N GLU A 366 -15.37 2.52 -22.58
CA GLU A 366 -16.17 1.96 -21.50
C GLU A 366 -16.17 0.43 -21.63
N TYR A 367 -16.13 -0.27 -20.49
CA TYR A 367 -16.05 -1.74 -20.44
C TYR A 367 -17.28 -2.33 -19.75
N GLY A 368 -17.67 -3.54 -20.16
CA GLY A 368 -18.73 -4.32 -19.54
C GLY A 368 -20.14 -3.69 -19.60
N HIS A 369 -21.09 -4.33 -18.90
CA HIS A 369 -22.44 -3.79 -18.72
C HIS A 369 -22.49 -3.03 -17.39
N GLN A 370 -22.64 -1.70 -17.45
CA GLN A 370 -22.55 -0.82 -16.27
C GLN A 370 -21.19 -0.88 -15.55
N GLY A 371 -20.11 -1.21 -16.26
CA GLY A 371 -18.74 -1.17 -15.74
C GLY A 371 -18.28 -2.37 -14.93
N VAL A 372 -19.15 -3.36 -14.66
CA VAL A 372 -18.79 -4.60 -13.96
C VAL A 372 -18.76 -5.74 -14.97
N GLY A 373 -17.64 -6.44 -15.07
CA GLY A 373 -17.53 -7.61 -15.95
C GLY A 373 -17.70 -8.93 -15.23
N VAL A 374 -18.02 -9.97 -15.99
CA VAL A 374 -18.35 -11.31 -15.47
C VAL A 374 -17.14 -11.94 -14.80
N VAL A 375 -15.93 -11.71 -15.34
CA VAL A 375 -14.69 -12.32 -14.85
C VAL A 375 -14.30 -11.71 -13.50
N SER A 376 -14.23 -10.38 -13.39
CA SER A 376 -13.89 -9.70 -12.12
C SER A 376 -14.87 -10.05 -11.01
N GLN A 377 -16.18 -10.12 -11.30
CA GLN A 377 -17.17 -10.52 -10.31
C GLN A 377 -16.96 -11.96 -9.83
N GLN A 378 -16.71 -12.90 -10.76
CA GLN A 378 -16.47 -14.30 -10.41
C GLN A 378 -15.20 -14.47 -9.58
N LEU A 379 -14.12 -13.76 -9.93
CA LEU A 379 -12.84 -13.77 -9.22
C LEU A 379 -12.96 -13.11 -7.84
N TYR A 380 -13.67 -11.97 -7.75
CA TYR A 380 -13.96 -11.29 -6.48
C TYR A 380 -14.68 -12.21 -5.51
N THR A 381 -15.80 -12.80 -5.94
CA THR A 381 -16.60 -13.70 -5.10
C THR A 381 -15.76 -14.88 -4.62
N SER A 382 -14.98 -15.48 -5.52
CA SER A 382 -14.19 -16.66 -5.17
C SER A 382 -13.08 -16.36 -4.15
N LEU A 383 -12.36 -15.26 -4.34
CA LEU A 383 -11.29 -14.88 -3.40
C LEU A 383 -11.85 -14.40 -2.06
N THR A 384 -12.93 -13.60 -2.06
CA THR A 384 -13.52 -13.09 -0.81
C THR A 384 -14.19 -14.19 0.01
N SER A 385 -14.87 -15.16 -0.63
CA SER A 385 -15.42 -16.32 0.05
C SER A 385 -14.35 -17.18 0.72
N LEU A 386 -13.18 -17.36 0.09
CA LEU A 386 -12.03 -18.03 0.72
C LEU A 386 -11.49 -17.22 1.91
N GLN A 387 -11.26 -15.91 1.72
CA GLN A 387 -10.74 -15.02 2.78
C GLN A 387 -11.64 -14.97 4.02
N MET A 388 -12.96 -15.03 3.83
CA MET A 388 -13.96 -15.04 4.90
C MET A 388 -14.24 -16.45 5.45
N GLY A 389 -13.57 -17.49 4.96
CA GLY A 389 -13.76 -18.87 5.41
C GLY A 389 -15.15 -19.45 5.07
N GLN A 390 -15.76 -18.99 3.99
CA GLN A 390 -17.05 -19.48 3.47
C GLN A 390 -16.89 -20.69 2.54
N THR A 391 -15.69 -20.88 1.99
CA THR A 391 -15.30 -22.03 1.17
C THR A 391 -14.07 -22.69 1.78
N GLU A 392 -13.87 -23.96 1.46
CA GLU A 392 -12.67 -24.68 1.84
C GLU A 392 -11.41 -24.03 1.23
N ASP A 393 -10.36 -23.92 2.03
CA ASP A 393 -9.08 -23.36 1.62
C ASP A 393 -8.15 -24.48 1.13
N TRP A 394 -8.45 -24.97 -0.07
CA TRP A 394 -7.67 -26.02 -0.75
C TRP A 394 -6.24 -25.59 -1.10
N MET A 395 -5.93 -24.29 -1.01
CA MET A 395 -4.61 -23.73 -1.28
C MET A 395 -3.75 -23.52 -0.02
N GLY A 396 -4.32 -23.69 1.17
CA GLY A 396 -3.62 -23.43 2.44
C GLY A 396 -3.16 -21.98 2.61
N TRP A 397 -3.97 -21.02 2.15
CA TRP A 397 -3.66 -19.58 2.21
C TRP A 397 -4.11 -18.89 3.50
N THR A 398 -4.99 -19.50 4.28
CA THR A 398 -5.57 -18.91 5.48
C THR A 398 -4.89 -19.44 6.74
N VAL A 399 -4.68 -18.54 7.71
CA VAL A 399 -4.11 -18.89 9.02
C VAL A 399 -5.14 -18.54 10.09
N GLN A 400 -5.63 -19.55 10.79
CA GLN A 400 -6.54 -19.38 11.93
C GLN A 400 -5.77 -18.97 13.20
N LEU A 401 -6.33 -18.03 13.96
CA LEU A 401 -5.67 -17.46 15.15
C LEU A 401 -6.01 -18.15 16.46
N ASN A 402 -7.20 -18.73 16.57
CA ASN A 402 -7.81 -19.15 17.84
C ASN A 402 -8.50 -20.51 17.79
#